data_AF-X0UWV5-F1
#
_entry.id   AF-X0UWV5-F1
#
_cell.length_a   1.000
_cell.length_b   1.000
_cell.length_c   1.000
_cell.angle_alpha   90.00
_cell.angle_beta   90.00
_cell.angle_gamma   90.00
#
_symmetry.space_group_name_H-M   'P 1'
#
loop_
_entity.id
_entity.type
_entity.pdbx_description
1 polymer ?
#
loop_
_entity_poly.entity_id
_entity_poly.type
_entity_poly.pdbx_seq_one_letter_code
_entity_poly.pdbx_strand_id
1 'polypeptide(L)'
;IAQSICSSVIDKNILIIASSDFTHYEPQEYAENVDKQAINAILEFNPQKLYDIIYQQRLTMCGPGPITAMLIACKTLGAKKAELLKYATSGDITGMYDQVVGYASIIIRK
;
A
#
# COMPACT_ATOMS: atom_id res chain seq x y z
N ILE A 1 13.81 -5.50 -9.79
CA ILE A 1 12.77 -6.33 -9.13
C ILE A 1 11.50 -6.40 -9.97
N ALA A 2 10.74 -5.31 -10.17
CA ALA A 2 9.47 -5.36 -10.91
C ALA A 2 9.59 -5.92 -12.35
N GLN A 3 10.60 -5.51 -13.12
CA GLN A 3 10.89 -6.07 -14.44
C GLN A 3 11.14 -7.58 -14.41
N SER A 4 11.90 -8.06 -13.40
CA SER A 4 12.18 -9.48 -13.19
C SER A 4 10.91 -10.28 -12.86
N ILE A 5 9.97 -9.68 -12.11
CA ILE A 5 8.65 -10.26 -11.87
C ILE A 5 7.92 -10.40 -13.21
N CYS A 6 7.79 -9.31 -13.98
CA CYS A 6 7.09 -9.30 -15.26
C CYS A 6 7.64 -10.36 -16.24
N SER A 7 8.97 -10.48 -16.38
CA SER A 7 9.58 -11.47 -17.28
C SER A 7 9.37 -12.92 -16.84
N SER A 8 9.23 -13.16 -15.54
CA SER A 8 9.10 -14.52 -14.98
C SER A 8 7.68 -15.09 -15.05
N VAL A 9 6.70 -14.24 -15.36
CA VAL A 9 5.26 -14.55 -15.27
C VAL A 9 4.51 -14.43 -16.60
N ILE A 10 5.24 -14.28 -17.71
CA ILE A 10 4.68 -14.29 -19.07
C ILE A 10 3.87 -15.57 -19.27
N ASP A 11 2.66 -15.41 -19.84
CA ASP A 11 1.70 -16.49 -20.11
C ASP A 11 1.25 -17.34 -18.91
N LYS A 12 1.46 -16.84 -17.68
CA LYS A 12 0.98 -17.49 -16.45
C LYS A 12 -0.22 -16.75 -15.86
N ASN A 13 -1.16 -17.52 -15.32
CA ASN A 13 -2.20 -16.97 -14.45
C ASN A 13 -1.63 -16.80 -13.04
N ILE A 14 -1.46 -15.54 -12.60
CA ILE A 14 -0.78 -15.22 -11.34
C ILE A 14 -1.58 -14.24 -10.48
N LEU A 15 -1.28 -14.27 -9.18
CA LEU A 15 -1.65 -13.24 -8.22
C LEU A 15 -0.37 -12.67 -7.61
N ILE A 16 -0.25 -11.34 -7.56
CA ILE A 16 0.84 -10.66 -6.86
C ILE A 16 0.29 -10.13 -5.54
N ILE A 17 0.93 -10.49 -4.43
CA ILE A 17 0.57 -10.02 -3.09
C ILE A 17 1.74 -9.20 -2.54
N ALA A 18 1.48 -7.94 -2.23
CA ALA A 18 2.37 -7.12 -1.42
C ALA A 18 1.84 -7.11 0.02
N SER A 19 2.63 -7.61 0.97
CA SER A 19 2.28 -7.62 2.40
C SER A 19 2.87 -6.40 3.08
N SER A 20 2.04 -5.63 3.77
CA SER A 20 2.47 -4.44 4.52
C SER A 20 1.37 -4.01 5.49
N ASP A 21 1.79 -3.59 6.68
CA ASP A 21 1.05 -2.65 7.52
C ASP A 21 1.40 -1.21 7.12
N PHE A 22 0.61 -0.24 7.59
CA PHE A 22 0.82 1.18 7.36
C PHE A 22 1.48 1.85 8.57
N THR A 23 0.95 2.95 9.11
CA THR A 23 1.52 3.64 10.25
C THR A 23 1.55 2.74 11.48
N HIS A 24 2.65 2.79 12.24
CA HIS A 24 2.86 2.05 13.49
C HIS A 24 3.02 3.02 14.66
N TYR A 25 2.26 2.76 15.73
CA TYR A 25 2.39 3.34 17.07
C TYR A 25 2.25 4.86 17.13
N GLU A 26 1.36 5.41 16.30
CA GLU A 26 0.97 6.82 16.32
C GLU A 26 -0.51 6.96 16.73
N PRO A 27 -0.97 8.16 17.16
CA PRO A 27 -2.38 8.40 17.41
C PRO A 27 -3.24 8.10 16.18
N GLN A 28 -4.44 7.54 16.39
CA GLN A 28 -5.32 7.09 15.30
C GLN A 28 -5.62 8.18 14.27
N GLU A 29 -5.92 9.40 14.71
CA GLU A 29 -6.20 10.52 13.81
C GLU A 29 -5.01 10.84 12.89
N TYR A 30 -3.79 10.77 13.42
CA TYR A 30 -2.58 10.96 12.64
C TYR A 30 -2.40 9.82 11.63
N ALA A 31 -2.50 8.57 12.11
CA ALA A 31 -2.37 7.37 11.28
C ALA A 31 -3.36 7.39 10.12
N GLU A 32 -4.65 7.65 10.38
CA GLU A 32 -5.70 7.78 9.37
C GLU A 32 -5.37 8.82 8.30
N ASN A 33 -4.88 10.00 8.73
CA ASN A 33 -4.57 11.09 7.81
C ASN A 33 -3.38 10.79 6.88
N VAL A 34 -2.29 10.25 7.44
CA VAL A 34 -1.07 9.98 6.65
C VAL A 34 -1.23 8.70 5.81
N ASP A 35 -1.91 7.68 6.34
CA ASP A 35 -2.20 6.44 5.62
C ASP A 35 -3.12 6.70 4.44
N LYS A 36 -4.15 7.56 4.60
CA LYS A 36 -5.04 7.94 3.50
C LYS A 36 -4.28 8.57 2.33
N GLN A 37 -3.25 9.38 2.60
CA GLN A 37 -2.42 9.96 1.54
C GLN A 37 -1.61 8.88 0.81
N ALA A 38 -0.98 7.96 1.55
CA ALA A 38 -0.25 6.83 0.98
C ALA A 38 -1.17 5.91 0.16
N ILE A 39 -2.36 5.58 0.69
CA ILE A 39 -3.40 4.82 -0.01
C ILE A 39 -3.80 5.52 -1.31
N ASN A 40 -4.05 6.84 -1.28
CA ASN A 40 -4.39 7.58 -2.51
C ASN A 40 -3.28 7.50 -3.56
N ALA A 41 -2.01 7.55 -3.17
CA ALA A 41 -0.91 7.37 -4.11
C ALA A 41 -0.89 5.96 -4.75
N ILE A 42 -1.25 4.92 -3.97
CA ILE A 42 -1.43 3.54 -4.48
C ILE A 42 -2.61 3.49 -5.46
N LEU A 43 -3.75 4.08 -5.11
CA LEU A 43 -4.96 4.10 -5.95
C LEU A 43 -4.72 4.83 -7.29
N GLU A 44 -3.85 5.85 -7.29
CA GLU A 44 -3.43 6.60 -8.48
C GLU A 44 -2.35 5.89 -9.32
N PHE A 45 -1.90 4.69 -8.93
CA PHE A 45 -0.74 4.00 -9.53
C PHE A 45 0.52 4.88 -9.59
N ASN A 46 0.75 5.68 -8.54
CA ASN A 46 1.84 6.63 -8.48
C ASN A 46 2.88 6.22 -7.41
N PRO A 47 3.82 5.32 -7.74
CA PRO A 47 4.84 4.85 -6.80
C PRO A 47 5.81 5.96 -6.38
N GLN A 48 6.05 6.97 -7.22
CA GLN A 48 6.89 8.11 -6.84
C GLN A 48 6.22 8.93 -5.74
N LYS A 49 4.93 9.27 -5.92
CA LYS A 49 4.14 9.98 -4.90
C LYS A 49 4.08 9.20 -3.58
N LEU A 50 3.95 7.87 -3.65
CA LEU A 50 3.97 7.02 -2.45
C LEU A 50 5.31 7.19 -1.69
N TYR A 51 6.44 7.11 -2.39
CA TYR A 51 7.76 7.31 -1.80
C TYR A 51 7.96 8.72 -1.24
N ASP A 52 7.49 9.75 -1.95
CA ASP A 52 7.59 11.14 -1.50
C ASP A 52 6.83 11.33 -0.19
N ILE A 53 5.61 10.79 -0.08
CA ILE A 53 4.80 10.80 1.14
C ILE A 53 5.54 10.09 2.28
N ILE A 54 6.04 8.87 2.03
CA ILE A 54 6.76 8.09 3.05
C ILE A 54 7.95 8.88 3.60
N TYR A 55 8.73 9.51 2.73
CA TYR A 55 9.92 10.26 3.12
C TYR A 55 9.56 11.57 3.85
N GLN A 56 8.63 12.35 3.31
CA GLN A 56 8.26 13.66 3.85
C GLN A 56 7.54 13.56 5.21
N GLN A 57 6.64 12.58 5.33
CA GLN A 57 5.82 12.37 6.53
C GLN A 57 6.45 11.35 7.49
N ARG A 58 7.63 10.80 7.15
CA ARG A 58 8.32 9.74 7.91
C ARG A 58 7.40 8.56 8.26
N LEU A 59 6.56 8.12 7.30
CA LEU A 59 5.65 7.00 7.54
C LEU A 59 6.45 5.77 7.96
N THR A 60 5.98 5.11 8.99
CA THR A 60 6.57 3.87 9.53
C THR A 60 6.09 2.61 8.80
N MET A 61 5.39 2.74 7.66
CA MET A 61 4.97 1.63 6.80
C MET A 61 6.10 0.60 6.59
N CYS A 62 5.81 -0.68 6.79
CA CYS A 62 6.83 -1.73 6.78
C CYS A 62 7.12 -2.33 5.39
N GLY A 63 6.20 -2.19 4.43
CA GLY A 63 6.30 -2.77 3.08
C GLY A 63 6.27 -1.78 1.91
N PRO A 64 6.95 -0.61 1.95
CA PRO A 64 6.90 0.34 0.84
C PRO A 64 7.57 -0.20 -0.44
N GLY A 65 8.62 -1.01 -0.28
CA GLY A 65 9.31 -1.68 -1.39
C GLY A 65 8.43 -2.71 -2.10
N PRO A 66 7.87 -3.72 -1.39
CA PRO A 66 6.92 -4.67 -1.96
C PRO A 66 5.73 -4.02 -2.67
N ILE A 67 5.10 -3.00 -2.07
CA ILE A 67 3.98 -2.28 -2.69
C ILE A 67 4.42 -1.59 -3.98
N THR A 68 5.57 -0.90 -3.97
CA THR A 68 6.09 -0.24 -5.16
C THR A 68 6.41 -1.22 -6.28
N ALA A 69 7.07 -2.33 -5.95
CA ALA A 69 7.40 -3.37 -6.92
C ALA A 69 6.14 -3.99 -7.54
N MET A 70 5.12 -4.27 -6.72
CA MET A 70 3.81 -4.75 -7.18
C MET A 70 3.12 -3.72 -8.08
N LEU A 71 3.06 -2.44 -7.71
CA LEU A 71 2.43 -1.39 -8.51
C LEU A 71 3.06 -1.28 -9.91
N ILE A 72 4.40 -1.26 -9.98
CA ILE A 72 5.12 -1.18 -11.25
C ILE A 72 4.87 -2.45 -12.08
N ALA A 73 4.91 -3.63 -11.46
CA ALA A 73 4.66 -4.90 -12.14
C ALA A 73 3.22 -4.99 -12.68
N CYS A 74 2.22 -4.72 -11.84
CA CYS A 74 0.81 -4.71 -12.24
C CYS A 74 0.53 -3.72 -13.37
N LYS A 75 1.08 -2.49 -13.30
CA LYS A 75 0.95 -1.49 -14.36
C LYS A 75 1.56 -1.99 -15.68
N THR A 76 2.74 -2.61 -15.62
CA THR A 76 3.43 -3.18 -16.79
C THR A 76 2.64 -4.34 -17.39
N LEU A 77 2.00 -5.17 -16.55
CA LEU A 77 1.14 -6.29 -16.95
C LEU A 77 -0.27 -5.86 -17.39
N GLY A 78 -0.55 -4.55 -17.45
CA GLY A 78 -1.77 -3.98 -18.00
C GLY A 78 -2.90 -3.74 -17.00
N ALA A 79 -2.64 -3.74 -15.69
CA ALA A 79 -3.62 -3.32 -14.70
C ALA A 79 -3.98 -1.83 -14.84
N LYS A 80 -5.26 -1.50 -14.68
CA LYS A 80 -5.79 -0.13 -14.88
C LYS A 80 -6.57 0.42 -13.70
N LYS A 81 -6.95 -0.42 -12.75
CA LYS A 81 -7.79 -0.06 -11.62
C LYS A 81 -7.18 -0.54 -10.32
N ALA A 82 -7.20 0.33 -9.33
CA ALA A 82 -6.90 0.02 -7.94
C ALA A 82 -8.10 0.48 -7.11
N GLU A 83 -8.49 -0.32 -6.12
CA GLU A 83 -9.65 -0.06 -5.27
C GLU A 83 -9.31 -0.40 -3.82
N LEU A 84 -9.60 0.54 -2.92
CA LEU A 84 -9.54 0.30 -1.47
C LEU A 84 -10.79 -0.48 -1.07
N LEU A 85 -10.60 -1.70 -0.58
CA LEU A 85 -11.69 -2.54 -0.07
C LEU A 85 -12.04 -2.16 1.36
N LYS A 86 -11.01 -1.93 2.19
CA LYS A 86 -11.17 -1.51 3.58
C LYS A 86 -9.89 -0.86 4.10
N TYR A 87 -10.06 0.15 4.95
CA TYR A 87 -9.04 0.62 5.88
C TYR A 87 -9.58 0.46 7.31
N ALA A 88 -8.69 0.14 8.24
CA ALA A 88 -8.97 0.03 9.67
C ALA A 88 -7.67 0.21 10.46
N THR A 89 -7.78 0.45 11.76
CA THR A 89 -6.63 0.46 12.67
C THR A 89 -6.78 -0.60 13.76
N SER A 90 -5.70 -0.91 14.47
CA SER A 90 -5.80 -1.75 15.67
C SER A 90 -6.72 -1.15 16.75
N GLY A 91 -6.85 0.18 16.78
CA GLY A 91 -7.75 0.91 17.69
C GLY A 91 -9.22 0.55 17.50
N ASP A 92 -9.63 0.19 16.28
CA ASP A 92 -11.01 -0.24 15.98
C ASP A 92 -11.43 -1.52 16.74
N ILE A 93 -10.45 -2.32 17.19
CA ILE A 93 -10.66 -3.55 17.95
C ILE A 93 -10.34 -3.35 19.43
N THR A 94 -9.26 -2.63 19.75
CA THR A 94 -8.77 -2.50 21.13
C THR A 94 -9.43 -1.37 21.91
N GLY A 95 -9.96 -0.35 21.24
CA GLY A 95 -10.39 0.91 21.85
C GLY A 95 -9.23 1.80 22.34
N MET A 96 -7.98 1.44 22.05
CA MET A 96 -6.78 2.26 22.35
C MET A 96 -6.40 3.05 21.11
N TYR A 97 -6.54 4.37 21.19
CA TYR A 97 -6.40 5.28 20.05
C TYR A 97 -5.13 6.15 20.08
N ASP A 98 -4.33 6.03 21.14
CA ASP A 98 -3.09 6.76 21.34
C ASP A 98 -1.91 6.16 20.56
N GLN A 99 -1.93 4.85 20.32
CA GLN A 99 -0.92 4.14 19.54
C GLN A 99 -1.55 3.01 18.73
N VAL A 100 -1.71 3.21 17.43
CA VAL A 100 -2.33 2.22 16.54
C VAL A 100 -1.40 1.73 15.44
N VAL A 101 -1.73 0.57 14.88
CA VAL A 101 -1.22 0.11 13.59
C VAL A 101 -2.31 0.26 12.53
N GLY A 102 -1.99 0.87 11.39
CA GLY A 102 -2.90 1.04 10.26
C GLY A 102 -2.90 -0.16 9.31
N TYR A 103 -4.06 -0.55 8.81
CA TYR A 103 -4.26 -1.69 7.91
C TYR A 103 -5.11 -1.30 6.70
N ALA A 104 -4.65 -1.66 5.50
CA ALA A 104 -5.43 -1.46 4.28
C ALA A 104 -5.50 -2.74 3.44
N SER A 105 -6.69 -3.04 2.93
CA SER A 105 -6.90 -4.04 1.88
C SER A 105 -7.18 -3.34 0.56
N ILE A 106 -6.34 -3.57 -0.43
CA ILE A 106 -6.41 -2.92 -1.75
C ILE A 106 -6.34 -4.00 -2.83
N ILE A 107 -7.25 -3.93 -3.80
CA ILE A 107 -7.24 -4.81 -4.97
C ILE A 107 -6.81 -4.05 -6.22
N ILE A 108 -5.99 -4.69 -7.05
CA ILE A 108 -5.53 -4.17 -8.33
C ILE A 108 -6.00 -5.11 -9.45
N ARG A 109 -6.62 -4.55 -10.50
CA ARG A 109 -7.18 -5.31 -11.62
C ARG A 109 -6.99 -4.63 -12.97
N LYS A 110 -7.09 -5.44 -14.03
CA LYS A 110 -7.13 -5.01 -15.44
C LYS A 110 -8.41 -4.25 -15.76
#